data_AF-A0A7W0BTY2-F1
#
_entry.id   AF-A0A7W0BTY2-F1
#
_cell.length_a   1.000
_cell.length_b   1.000
_cell.length_c   1.000
_cell.angle_alpha   90.00
_cell.angle_beta   90.00
_cell.angle_gamma   90.00
#
_symmetry.space_group_name_H-M   'P 1'
#
loop_
_entity.id
_entity.type
_entity.pdbx_description
1 polymer ?
#
loop_
_entity_poly.entity_id
_entity_poly.type
_entity_poly.pdbx_seq_one_letter_code
_entity_poly.pdbx_strand_id
1 'polypeptide(L)' 'MTSEMIRFIRRTRGLTLREFAAVIGCSYSYISLIESGDRRVTPRLERKIRQAFDLSDEKLTAIRAVMNEVKPVM' A
#
# COMPACT_ATOMS: atom_id res chain seq x y z
N MET A 1 0.92 -2.97 -8.40
CA MET A 1 0.23 -2.50 -7.18
C MET A 1 -0.39 -1.11 -7.39
N THR A 2 -1.56 -0.80 -6.80
CA THR A 2 -2.24 0.52 -6.91
C THR A 2 -2.08 1.36 -5.63
N SER A 3 -2.29 2.68 -5.70
CA SER A 3 -2.27 3.58 -4.54
C SER A 3 -3.32 3.21 -3.48
N GLU A 4 -4.51 2.79 -3.92
CA GLU A 4 -5.57 2.29 -3.03
C GLU A 4 -5.13 1.03 -2.27
N MET A 5 -4.42 0.12 -2.93
CA MET A 5 -3.92 -1.10 -2.30
C MET A 5 -2.86 -0.78 -1.24
N ILE A 6 -1.97 0.18 -1.51
CA ILE A 6 -1.00 0.68 -0.52
C ILE A 6 -1.73 1.25 0.70
N ARG A 7 -2.73 2.10 0.47
CA ARG A 7 -3.54 2.68 1.54
C ARG A 7 -4.25 1.60 2.36
N PHE A 8 -4.79 0.58 1.70
CA PHE A 8 -5.44 -0.55 2.36
C PHE A 8 -4.47 -1.34 3.24
N ILE A 9 -3.29 -1.71 2.72
CA ILE A 9 -2.23 -2.41 3.46
C ILE A 9 -1.82 -1.60 4.70
N ARG A 10 -1.66 -0.29 4.55
CA ARG A 10 -1.31 0.62 5.65
C ARG A 10 -2.41 0.65 6.72
N ARG A 11 -3.65 0.89 6.32
CA ARG A 11 -4.80 1.04 7.23
C ARG A 11 -5.13 -0.25 7.98
N THR A 12 -5.08 -1.39 7.30
CA THR A 12 -5.29 -2.72 7.91
C THR A 12 -4.24 -3.08 8.97
N ARG A 13 -3.06 -2.44 8.92
CA ARG A 13 -1.99 -2.56 9.94
C ARG A 13 -2.04 -1.46 10.99
N GLY A 14 -3.04 -0.58 10.97
CA GLY A 14 -3.17 0.52 11.92
C GLY A 14 -2.09 1.60 11.80
N LEU A 15 -1.32 1.62 10.70
CA LEU A 15 -0.16 2.51 10.57
C LEU A 15 -0.56 3.91 10.08
N THR A 16 0.04 4.93 10.69
CA THR A 16 0.07 6.28 10.11
C THR A 16 0.92 6.31 8.84
N LEU A 17 0.76 7.35 8.03
CA LEU A 17 1.60 7.57 6.84
C LEU A 17 3.09 7.67 7.21
N ARG A 18 3.42 8.26 8.37
CA ARG A 18 4.82 8.43 8.82
C ARG A 18 5.43 7.09 9.21
N GLU A 19 4.72 6.29 10.00
CA GLU A 19 5.18 4.95 10.39
C GLU A 19 5.31 4.04 9.18
N PHE A 20 4.32 4.04 8.28
CA PHE A 20 4.38 3.26 7.05
C PHE A 20 5.60 3.64 6.21
N ALA A 21 5.83 4.94 6.01
CA ALA A 21 6.98 5.45 5.28
C ALA A 21 8.31 5.03 5.93
N ALA A 22 8.40 5.07 7.26
CA ALA A 22 9.56 4.61 8.01
C ALA A 22 9.82 3.12 7.80
N VAL A 23 8.79 2.27 7.91
CA VAL A 23 8.88 0.81 7.74
C VAL A 23 9.42 0.43 6.35
N ILE A 24 9.00 1.11 5.29
CA ILE A 24 9.47 0.83 3.91
C ILE A 24 10.75 1.60 3.53
N GLY A 25 11.28 2.44 4.42
CA GLY A 25 12.44 3.28 4.17
C GLY A 25 12.22 4.32 3.06
N CYS A 26 11.10 5.04 3.12
CA CYS A 26 10.76 6.13 2.22
C CYS A 26 10.40 7.40 3.01
N SER A 27 10.44 8.56 2.36
CA SER A 27 9.96 9.80 2.99
C SER A 27 8.43 9.81 3.11
N TYR A 28 7.91 10.38 4.19
CA TYR A 28 6.48 10.65 4.37
C TYR A 28 5.83 11.32 3.15
N SER A 29 6.42 12.41 2.64
CA SER A 29 5.86 13.18 1.52
C SER A 29 5.72 12.35 0.25
N TYR A 30 6.68 11.47 -0.02
CA TYR A 30 6.59 10.54 -1.14
C TYR A 30 5.39 9.61 -1.01
N ILE A 31 5.18 8.99 0.15
CA ILE A 31 4.03 8.09 0.37
C ILE A 31 2.70 8.85 0.34
N SER A 32 2.67 10.07 0.88
CA SER A 32 1.50 10.94 0.79
C SER A 32 1.10 11.20 -0.66
N LEU A 33 2.05 11.58 -1.53
CA LEU A 33 1.77 11.82 -2.95
C LEU A 33 1.32 10.55 -3.69
N ILE A 34 1.86 9.39 -3.31
CA ILE A 34 1.43 8.10 -3.87
C ILE A 34 -0.01 7.80 -3.47
N GLU A 35 -0.35 7.92 -2.18
CA GLU A 35 -1.71 7.62 -1.72
C GLU A 35 -2.74 8.64 -2.21
N SER A 36 -2.37 9.91 -2.41
CA SER A 36 -3.25 10.93 -2.98
C SER A 36 -3.51 10.75 -4.49
N GLY A 37 -2.70 9.93 -5.18
CA GLY A 37 -2.79 9.72 -6.62
C GLY A 37 -1.95 10.69 -7.46
N ASP A 38 -1.31 11.68 -6.83
CA ASP A 38 -0.41 12.66 -7.47
C ASP A 38 0.84 12.00 -8.06
N ARG A 39 1.22 10.82 -7.55
CA ARG A 39 2.29 10.00 -8.09
C ARG A 39 1.87 8.54 -8.26
N ARG A 40 2.38 7.91 -9.32
CA ARG A 40 2.19 6.48 -9.57
C ARG A 40 3.13 5.63 -8.71
N VAL A 41 2.65 4.45 -8.32
CA VAL A 41 3.47 3.43 -7.66
C VAL A 41 4.57 2.96 -8.61
N THR A 42 5.82 3.09 -8.18
CA THR A 42 6.96 2.62 -8.97
C THR A 42 7.26 1.15 -8.66
N PRO A 43 7.88 0.39 -9.58
CA PRO A 43 8.30 -0.99 -9.30
C PRO A 43 9.23 -1.10 -8.09
N ARG A 44 10.08 -0.08 -7.86
CA ARG A 44 10.95 0.00 -6.68
C ARG A 44 10.16 0.13 -5.38
N LEU A 45 9.13 0.98 -5.37
CA LEU A 45 8.26 1.14 -4.19
C LEU A 45 7.46 -0.13 -3.92
N GLU A 46 6.90 -0.75 -4.96
CA GLU A 46 6.19 -2.03 -4.84
C GLU A 46 7.09 -3.11 -4.23
N ARG A 47 8.33 -3.25 -4.71
CA ARG A 47 9.29 -4.21 -4.14
C ARG A 47 9.58 -3.95 -2.66
N LYS A 48 9.78 -2.69 -2.27
CA LYS A 48 10.00 -2.31 -0.87
C LYS A 48 8.82 -2.69 0.03
N ILE A 49 7.61 -2.42 -0.43
CA ILE A 49 6.38 -2.76 0.31
C ILE A 49 6.26 -4.28 0.45
N ARG A 50 6.48 -5.03 -0.63
CA ARG A 50 6.45 -6.50 -0.60
C ARG A 50 7.45 -7.08 0.40
N GLN A 51 8.67 -6.55 0.43
CA GLN A 51 9.70 -6.98 1.37
C GLN A 51 9.34 -6.62 2.82
N ALA A 52 8.89 -5.39 3.06
CA ALA A 52 8.59 -4.90 4.41
C ALA A 52 7.41 -5.62 5.08
N PHE A 53 6.47 -6.14 4.29
CA PHE A 53 5.24 -6.76 4.79
C PHE A 53 5.08 -8.23 4.39
N ASP A 54 6.16 -8.84 3.87
CA ASP A 54 6.20 -10.24 3.41
C ASP A 54 5.02 -10.58 2.47
N LEU A 55 4.85 -9.80 1.40
CA LEU A 55 3.73 -9.95 0.47
C LEU A 55 4.15 -10.71 -0.80
N SER A 56 3.68 -11.95 -0.91
CA SER A 56 3.73 -12.75 -2.13
C SER A 56 2.62 -12.37 -3.11
N ASP A 57 2.68 -12.88 -4.33
CA ASP A 57 1.63 -12.64 -5.33
C ASP A 57 0.28 -13.25 -4.91
N GLU A 58 0.29 -14.39 -4.20
CA GLU A 58 -0.91 -14.98 -3.62
C GLU A 58 -1.54 -14.05 -2.58
N LYS A 59 -0.73 -13.50 -1.66
CA LYS A 59 -1.21 -12.55 -0.64
C LYS A 59 -1.77 -11.28 -1.27
N LEU A 60 -1.14 -10.76 -2.32
CA LEU A 60 -1.66 -9.58 -3.03
C LEU A 60 -2.97 -9.86 -3.78
N THR A 61 -3.11 -11.06 -4.34
CA THR A 61 -4.35 -11.50 -4.98
C THR A 61 -5.48 -11.60 -3.95
N ALA A 62 -5.21 -12.17 -2.78
CA ALA A 62 -6.17 -12.22 -1.67
C ALA A 62 -6.54 -10.82 -1.17
N ILE A 63 -5.57 -9.92 -0.99
CA ILE A 63 -5.83 -8.52 -0.63
C ILE A 63 -6.73 -7.86 -1.67
N ARG A 64 -6.49 -8.10 -2.96
CA ARG A 64 -7.31 -7.53 -4.03
C ARG A 64 -8.75 -8.05 -4.00
N ALA A 65 -8.95 -9.34 -3.73
CA ALA A 65 -10.27 -9.93 -3.56
C ALA A 65 -11.02 -9.26 -2.40
N VAL A 66 -10.40 -9.18 -1.22
CA VAL A 66 -10.98 -8.51 -0.04
C VAL A 66 -11.27 -7.03 -0.33
N MET A 67 -10.36 -6.31 -1.00
CA MET A 67 -10.59 -4.92 -1.36
C MET A 67 -11.81 -4.74 -2.28
N ASN A 68 -12.07 -5.69 -3.19
CA ASN A 68 -13.24 -5.65 -4.06
C ASN A 68 -14.53 -6.00 -3.30
N GLU A 69 -14.46 -6.88 -2.30
CA GLU A 69 -15.58 -7.26 -1.42
C GLU A 69 -15.92 -6.21 -0.35
N VAL A 70 -14.97 -5.34 0.02
CA VAL A 70 -15.21 -4.17 0.87
C VAL A 70 -15.70 -2.97 0.05
N LYS A 71 -15.49 -2.97 -1.27
CA LYS A 71 -15.94 -1.93 -2.21
C LYS A 71 -17.39 -2.03 -2.74
N PRO A 72 -18.23 -3.06 -2.53
CA PRO A 72 -19.61 -2.97 -2.96
C PRO A 72 -20.34 -2.11 -1.92
N VAL A 73 -20.90 -0.99 -2.35
CA VAL A 73 -21.62 0.00 -1.54
C VAL A 73 -20.73 1.07 -0.87
N MET A 74 -20.06 1.87 -1.69
CA MET A 74 -19.94 3.32 -1.47
C MET A 74 -20.14 4.06 -2.79
#